data_AF-A0AAP0RRG1-F1
#
_entry.id   AF-A0AAP0RRG1-F1
#
_cell.length_a   1.000
_cell.length_b   1.000
_cell.length_c   1.000
_cell.angle_alpha   90.00
_cell.angle_beta   90.00
_cell.angle_gamma   90.00
#
_symmetry.space_group_name_H-M   'P 1'
#
loop_
_entity.id
_entity.type
_entity.pdbx_description
1 polymer ?
#
loop_
_entity_poly.entity_id
_entity_poly.type
_entity_poly.pdbx_seq_one_letter_code
_entity_poly.pdbx_strand_id
1 'polypeptide(L)'
;MYKIGQQNLAFGLKFNAKGIVDCYEKGLENLPFGQRRDIEFKMIEGDFQTFEGRWSIEEYNNGRCEGSDSLLGQEFHTTLLYVVDVEPKLWLPVLLVEGRLCREIKMNLSCIREEAQKAIQNSRPSH
;
A
#
# COMPACT_ATOMS: atom_id res chain seq x y z
N MET A 1 15.90 -1.65 3.65
CA MET A 1 15.53 -2.95 3.02
C MET A 1 16.08 -3.01 1.60
N TYR A 2 16.67 -4.13 1.16
CA TYR A 2 17.13 -4.31 -0.22
C TYR A 2 16.03 -4.93 -1.09
N LYS A 3 15.75 -4.34 -2.26
CA LYS A 3 14.70 -4.78 -3.19
C LYS A 3 15.28 -5.02 -4.58
N ILE A 4 14.92 -6.15 -5.19
CA ILE A 4 15.22 -6.46 -6.59
C ILE A 4 13.88 -6.68 -7.31
N GLY A 5 13.63 -5.93 -8.37
CA GLY A 5 12.53 -6.17 -9.31
C GLY A 5 13.07 -6.68 -10.64
N GLN A 6 12.71 -7.90 -11.03
CA GLN A 6 13.13 -8.52 -12.30
C GLN A 6 11.91 -9.06 -13.06
N GLN A 7 11.61 -8.52 -14.25
CA GLN A 7 10.55 -9.03 -15.12
C GLN A 7 10.83 -8.73 -16.62
N ASN A 8 10.22 -9.53 -17.48
CA ASN A 8 10.17 -9.27 -18.92
C ASN A 8 9.10 -8.21 -19.19
N LEU A 9 9.47 -7.09 -19.82
CA LEU A 9 8.56 -6.08 -20.31
C LEU A 9 8.08 -6.42 -21.73
N ALA A 10 7.10 -5.65 -22.22
CA ALA A 10 6.62 -5.73 -23.60
C ALA A 10 7.77 -5.60 -24.62
N PHE A 11 7.58 -6.19 -25.80
CA PHE A 11 8.55 -6.17 -26.90
C PHE A 11 9.91 -6.83 -26.60
N GLY A 12 9.96 -7.74 -25.62
CA GLY A 12 11.18 -8.51 -25.32
C GLY A 12 12.23 -7.75 -24.51
N LEU A 13 11.92 -6.53 -24.06
CA LEU A 13 12.81 -5.75 -23.20
C LEU A 13 12.88 -6.39 -21.80
N LYS A 14 14.08 -6.70 -21.30
CA LYS A 14 14.26 -7.18 -19.92
C LYS A 14 14.54 -5.99 -19.02
N PHE A 15 13.67 -5.76 -18.02
CA PHE A 15 13.88 -4.69 -17.04
C PHE A 15 14.26 -5.27 -15.69
N ASN A 16 15.44 -4.85 -15.24
CA ASN A 16 15.95 -5.12 -13.91
C ASN A 16 16.14 -3.77 -13.23
N ALA A 17 15.52 -3.60 -12.06
CA ALA A 17 15.81 -2.49 -11.17
C ALA A 17 16.20 -3.01 -9.80
N LYS A 18 17.25 -2.42 -9.26
CA LYS A 18 17.74 -2.64 -7.90
C LYS A 18 17.67 -1.34 -7.13
N GLY A 19 17.33 -1.45 -5.87
CA GLY A 19 17.40 -0.33 -4.96
C GLY A 19 17.48 -0.74 -3.50
N ILE A 20 18.19 0.06 -2.73
CA ILE A 20 18.10 0.08 -1.27
C ILE A 20 17.07 1.15 -0.92
N VAL A 21 16.04 0.73 -0.22
CA VAL A 21 14.96 1.59 0.23
C VAL A 21 15.05 1.71 1.74
N ASP A 22 15.12 2.93 2.24
CA ASP A 22 14.89 3.25 3.63
C ASP A 22 13.39 3.34 3.89
N CYS A 23 12.94 2.82 5.03
CA CYS A 23 11.52 2.78 5.39
C CYS A 23 11.35 3.28 6.81
N TYR A 24 10.38 4.16 7.01
CA TYR A 24 10.06 4.72 8.31
C TYR A 24 8.57 4.56 8.60
N GLU A 25 8.24 3.81 9.66
CA GLU A 25 6.88 3.68 10.16
C GLU A 25 6.60 4.80 11.16
N LYS A 26 5.60 5.63 10.83
CA LYS A 26 5.15 6.70 11.71
C LYS A 26 4.33 6.16 12.87
N GLY A 27 4.27 6.95 13.94
CA GLY A 27 3.32 6.74 15.02
C GLY A 27 1.87 6.80 14.52
N LEU A 28 0.95 6.24 15.32
CA LEU A 28 -0.48 6.29 15.06
C LEU A 28 -0.99 7.72 15.15
N GLU A 29 -1.62 8.20 14.08
CA GLU A 29 -2.29 9.50 14.02
C GLU A 29 -3.77 9.34 14.36
N ASN A 30 -4.29 10.18 15.26
CA ASN A 30 -5.72 10.23 15.56
C ASN A 30 -6.41 11.23 14.63
N LEU A 31 -7.41 10.78 13.89
CA LEU A 31 -8.25 11.59 13.02
C LEU A 31 -9.61 11.85 13.70
N PRO A 32 -10.39 12.86 13.26
CA PRO A 32 -11.69 13.16 13.87
C PRO A 32 -12.69 11.98 13.90
N PHE A 33 -12.59 11.06 12.93
CA PHE A 33 -13.50 9.92 12.79
C PHE A 33 -12.77 8.58 12.63
N GLY A 34 -11.51 8.50 13.09
CA GLY A 34 -10.68 7.36 12.77
C GLY A 34 -9.24 7.46 13.23
N GLN A 35 -8.43 6.54 12.76
CA GLN A 35 -6.99 6.51 13.01
C GLN A 35 -6.25 6.22 11.71
N ARG A 36 -5.06 6.78 11.58
CA ARG A 36 -4.18 6.57 10.43
C ARG A 36 -2.81 6.12 10.88
N ARG A 37 -2.20 5.22 10.11
CA ARG A 37 -0.79 4.89 10.23
C ARG A 37 -0.14 4.88 8.87
N ASP A 38 1.06 5.45 8.83
CA ASP A 38 1.84 5.63 7.62
C ASP A 38 3.18 4.90 7.68
N ILE A 39 3.57 4.30 6.57
CA ILE A 39 4.93 3.85 6.31
C ILE A 39 5.44 4.64 5.12
N GLU A 40 6.40 5.53 5.37
CA GLU A 40 7.10 6.25 4.32
C GLU A 40 8.30 5.45 3.85
N PHE A 41 8.60 5.56 2.57
CA PHE A 41 9.76 4.90 1.99
C PHE A 41 10.47 5.82 1.03
N LYS A 42 11.80 5.72 1.00
CA LYS A 42 12.66 6.47 0.09
C LYS A 42 13.84 5.61 -0.35
N MET A 43 14.06 5.54 -1.66
CA MET A 43 15.25 4.91 -2.20
C MET A 43 16.47 5.77 -1.90
N ILE A 44 17.44 5.17 -1.22
CA ILE A 44 18.71 5.82 -0.85
C ILE A 44 19.85 5.43 -1.80
N GLU A 45 19.69 4.32 -2.53
CA GLU A 45 20.62 3.86 -3.55
C GLU A 45 19.84 3.05 -4.59
N GLY A 46 20.08 3.22 -5.90
CA GLY A 46 19.48 2.34 -6.90
C GLY A 46 19.33 2.91 -8.32
N ASP A 47 18.42 2.30 -9.06
CA ASP A 47 18.28 2.50 -10.50
C ASP A 47 17.38 3.66 -10.94
N PHE A 48 16.64 4.26 -10.01
CA PHE A 48 15.79 5.43 -10.27
C PHE A 48 16.49 6.73 -9.84
N GLN A 49 16.08 7.86 -10.40
CA GLN A 49 16.51 9.16 -9.89
C GLN A 49 15.76 9.49 -8.60
N THR A 50 14.45 9.23 -8.62
CA THR A 50 13.54 9.37 -7.49
C THR A 50 12.71 8.10 -7.40
N PHE A 51 12.62 7.51 -6.21
CA PHE A 51 11.68 6.44 -5.90
C PHE A 51 11.34 6.55 -4.42
N GLU A 52 10.23 7.21 -4.14
CA GLU A 52 9.78 7.46 -2.77
C GLU A 52 8.26 7.51 -2.71
N GLY A 53 7.71 7.41 -1.51
CA GLY A 53 6.28 7.38 -1.35
C GLY A 53 5.85 6.95 0.04
N ARG A 54 4.58 6.56 0.13
CA ARG A 54 3.95 6.23 1.39
C ARG A 54 2.85 5.19 1.21
N TRP A 55 2.82 4.24 2.14
CA TRP A 55 1.67 3.40 2.42
C TRP A 55 0.90 4.03 3.58
N SER A 56 -0.41 4.10 3.48
CA SER A 56 -1.27 4.59 4.55
C SER A 56 -2.43 3.64 4.76
N ILE A 57 -2.66 3.31 6.02
CA ILE A 57 -3.84 2.57 6.47
C ILE A 57 -4.66 3.54 7.31
N GLU A 58 -5.89 3.79 6.89
CA GLU A 58 -6.84 4.61 7.62
C GLU A 58 -8.05 3.76 8.00
N GLU A 59 -8.34 3.72 9.29
CA GLU A 59 -9.56 3.13 9.82
C GLU A 59 -10.57 4.24 10.06
N TYR A 60 -11.78 4.08 9.53
CA TYR A 60 -12.91 4.96 9.75
C TYR A 60 -13.97 4.23 10.57
N ASN A 61 -14.42 4.88 11.64
CA ASN A 61 -15.52 4.39 12.46
C ASN A 61 -16.78 5.16 12.11
N ASN A 62 -17.68 4.53 11.33
CA ASN A 62 -18.98 5.11 11.05
C ASN A 62 -19.87 4.89 12.28
N GLY A 63 -19.73 5.77 13.28
CA GLY A 63 -20.57 5.74 14.47
C GLY A 63 -22.04 5.91 14.10
N ARG A 64 -22.82 4.83 14.09
CA ARG A 64 -24.25 4.93 14.41
C ARG A 64 -24.35 5.16 15.91
N CYS A 65 -24.18 6.40 16.34
CA CYS A 65 -24.54 6.82 17.68
C CYS A 65 -25.98 7.31 17.67
N GLU A 66 -26.95 6.42 17.90
CA GLU A 66 -28.18 6.75 18.65
C GLU A 66 -28.69 5.48 19.37
N GLY A 67 -28.34 5.34 20.65
CA GLY A 67 -29.27 4.77 21.65
C GLY A 67 -29.39 3.26 21.86
N SER A 68 -28.43 2.40 21.50
CA SER A 68 -28.51 0.96 21.88
C SER A 68 -27.14 0.38 22.24
N ASP A 69 -27.09 -0.26 23.40
CA ASP A 69 -25.95 -0.87 24.09
C ASP A 69 -25.39 -2.13 23.39
N SER A 70 -25.28 -2.08 22.07
CA SER A 70 -24.93 -3.22 21.22
C SER A 70 -23.71 -2.89 20.37
N LEU A 71 -22.53 -3.29 20.86
CA LEU A 71 -21.28 -3.45 20.11
C LEU A 71 -21.42 -4.37 18.87
N LEU A 72 -22.57 -5.04 18.74
CA LEU A 72 -22.95 -5.88 17.61
C LEU A 72 -23.48 -5.00 16.46
N GLY A 73 -22.58 -4.44 15.66
CA GLY A 73 -22.96 -3.76 14.41
C GLY A 73 -22.08 -2.60 13.97
N GLN A 74 -20.97 -2.32 14.65
CA GLN A 74 -20.05 -1.27 14.24
C GLN A 74 -19.31 -1.70 12.97
N GLU A 75 -19.63 -1.06 11.85
CA GLU A 75 -19.00 -1.32 10.56
C GLU A 75 -17.71 -0.49 10.45
N PHE A 76 -16.59 -1.12 10.79
CA PHE A 76 -15.27 -0.54 10.60
C PHE A 76 -14.92 -0.57 9.11
N HIS A 77 -14.55 0.59 8.58
CA HIS A 77 -14.11 0.72 7.20
C HIS A 77 -12.61 0.97 7.19
N THR A 78 -11.88 0.24 6.35
CA THR A 78 -10.43 0.44 6.17
C THR A 78 -10.15 0.94 4.77
N THR A 79 -9.45 2.06 4.68
CA THR A 79 -8.90 2.59 3.43
C THR A 79 -7.41 2.30 3.38
N LEU A 80 -6.97 1.61 2.32
CA LEU A 80 -5.55 1.45 2.00
C LEU A 80 -5.19 2.44 0.89
N LEU A 81 -4.25 3.33 1.18
CA LEU A 81 -3.74 4.31 0.24
C LEU A 81 -2.26 4.01 -0.05
N TYR A 82 -1.91 4.09 -1.33
CA TYR A 82 -0.53 3.95 -1.79
C TYR A 82 -0.21 5.13 -2.72
N VAL A 83 0.83 5.87 -2.37
CA VAL A 83 1.36 6.98 -3.19
C VAL A 83 2.82 6.67 -3.48
N VAL A 84 3.23 6.86 -4.74
CA VAL A 84 4.63 6.72 -5.15
C VAL A 84 4.97 7.78 -6.18
N ASP A 85 6.10 8.42 -5.95
CA ASP A 85 6.76 9.30 -6.91
C ASP A 85 7.95 8.55 -7.49
N VAL A 86 7.97 8.43 -8.82
CA VAL A 86 9.02 7.73 -9.55
C VAL A 86 9.54 8.59 -10.68
N GLU A 87 10.83 8.85 -10.65
CA GLU A 87 11.55 9.49 -11.75
C GLU A 87 12.51 8.48 -12.37
N PRO A 88 12.20 7.99 -13.58
CA PRO A 88 13.07 7.05 -14.28
C PRO A 88 14.31 7.74 -14.85
N LYS A 89 15.39 6.98 -15.05
CA LYS A 89 16.55 7.44 -15.83
C LYS A 89 16.15 7.62 -17.31
N LEU A 90 16.81 8.55 -18.01
CA LEU A 90 16.47 8.97 -19.39
C LEU A 90 16.33 7.83 -20.42
N TRP A 91 16.96 6.68 -20.19
CA TRP A 91 16.88 5.51 -21.08
C TRP A 91 15.62 4.66 -20.89
N LEU A 92 14.81 4.95 -19.86
CA LEU A 92 13.65 4.14 -19.48
C LEU A 92 12.34 4.89 -19.74
N PRO A 93 11.48 4.42 -20.68
CA PRO A 93 10.23 5.09 -20.99
C PRO A 93 9.27 5.16 -19.80
N VAL A 94 8.84 6.37 -19.43
CA VAL A 94 7.93 6.63 -18.30
C VAL A 94 6.66 5.77 -18.38
N LEU A 95 6.06 5.65 -19.57
CA LEU A 95 4.83 4.88 -19.79
C LEU A 95 4.96 3.39 -19.41
N LEU A 96 6.13 2.79 -19.60
CA LEU A 96 6.38 1.39 -19.23
C LEU A 96 6.49 1.23 -17.72
N VAL A 97 7.12 2.22 -17.06
CA VAL A 97 7.29 2.24 -15.60
C VAL A 97 5.94 2.46 -14.92
N GLU A 98 5.18 3.45 -15.36
CA GLU A 98 3.86 3.79 -14.82
C GLU A 98 2.88 2.62 -14.99
N GLY A 99 2.76 2.08 -16.21
CA GLY A 99 1.83 0.98 -16.49
C GLY A 99 2.13 -0.28 -15.67
N ARG A 100 3.41 -0.53 -15.37
CA ARG A 100 3.83 -1.63 -14.50
C ARG A 100 3.53 -1.33 -13.03
N LEU A 101 3.96 -0.19 -12.52
CA LEU A 101 3.75 0.21 -11.12
C LEU A 101 2.27 0.19 -10.79
N CYS A 102 1.43 0.83 -11.61
CA CYS A 102 -0.01 0.85 -11.41
C CYS A 102 -0.63 -0.55 -11.33
N ARG A 103 -0.16 -1.50 -12.16
CA ARG A 103 -0.65 -2.87 -12.14
C ARG A 103 -0.22 -3.60 -10.87
N GLU A 104 1.06 -3.53 -10.52
CA GLU A 104 1.61 -4.22 -9.35
C GLU A 104 1.03 -3.66 -8.04
N ILE A 105 0.88 -2.34 -7.93
CA ILE A 105 0.27 -1.68 -6.77
C ILE A 105 -1.18 -2.14 -6.60
N LYS A 106 -1.98 -2.11 -7.68
CA LYS A 106 -3.38 -2.57 -7.64
C LYS A 106 -3.49 -4.03 -7.20
N MET A 107 -2.63 -4.89 -7.73
CA MET A 107 -2.58 -6.30 -7.33
C MET A 107 -2.24 -6.45 -5.84
N ASN A 108 -1.20 -5.78 -5.37
CA ASN A 108 -0.79 -5.84 -3.96
C ASN A 108 -1.91 -5.37 -3.03
N LEU A 109 -2.57 -4.25 -3.35
CA LEU A 109 -3.69 -3.73 -2.54
C LEU A 109 -4.88 -4.70 -2.52
N SER A 110 -5.21 -5.33 -3.66
CA SER A 110 -6.26 -6.37 -3.71
C SER A 110 -5.90 -7.58 -2.85
N CYS A 111 -4.67 -8.09 -2.95
CA CYS A 111 -4.22 -9.22 -2.14
C CYS A 111 -4.27 -8.89 -0.64
N ILE A 112 -3.82 -7.69 -0.22
CA ILE A 112 -3.89 -7.27 1.18
C ILE A 112 -5.35 -7.27 1.67
N ARG A 113 -6.28 -6.73 0.86
CA ARG A 113 -7.71 -6.75 1.20
C ARG A 113 -8.24 -8.18 1.37
N GLU A 114 -7.96 -9.06 0.42
CA GLU A 114 -8.42 -10.45 0.45
C GLU A 114 -7.90 -11.19 1.68
N GLU A 115 -6.61 -11.05 1.99
CA GLU A 115 -6.00 -11.67 3.18
C GLU A 115 -6.56 -11.10 4.49
N ALA A 116 -6.78 -9.79 4.56
CA ALA A 116 -7.42 -9.16 5.72
C ALA A 116 -8.86 -9.69 5.93
N GLN A 117 -9.64 -9.84 4.85
CA GLN A 117 -10.99 -10.39 4.91
C GLN A 117 -11.00 -11.85 5.37
N LYS A 118 -10.06 -12.68 4.88
CA LYS A 118 -9.91 -14.07 5.35
C LYS A 118 -9.55 -14.13 6.84
N ALA A 119 -8.63 -13.28 7.30
CA ALA A 119 -8.26 -13.22 8.70
C ALA A 119 -9.45 -12.87 9.60
N ILE A 120 -10.30 -11.92 9.17
CA ILE A 120 -11.54 -11.58 9.87
C ILE A 120 -12.50 -12.78 9.93
N GLN A 121 -12.72 -13.48 8.81
CA GLN A 121 -13.60 -14.65 8.77
C GLN A 121 -13.10 -15.78 9.68
N ASN A 122 -11.80 -16.06 9.67
CA ASN A 122 -11.18 -17.09 10.51
C ASN A 122 -11.18 -16.74 12.00
N SER A 123 -11.23 -15.45 12.34
CA SER A 123 -11.30 -14.98 13.72
C SER A 123 -12.71 -15.03 14.32
N ARG A 124 -13.76 -15.29 13.50
CA ARG A 124 -15.12 -15.46 14.00
C ARG A 124 -15.28 -16.88 14.57
N PRO A 125 -15.79 -17.03 15.80
CA PRO A 125 -16.00 -18.36 16.39
C PRO A 125 -17.00 -19.16 15.55
N SER A 126 -16.66 -20.42 15.27
CA SER A 126 -17.56 -21.39 14.65
C SER A 126 -18.75 -21.62 15.60
N HIS A 127 -19.96 -21.36 15.11
CA HIS A 127 -21.21 -21.74 15.79
C HIS A 127 -21.43 -23.25 15.75
#